data_AF-A0A3D5S6I8-F1
#
_entry.id   AF-A0A3D5S6I8-F1
#
_cell.length_a   1.000
_cell.length_b   1.000
_cell.length_c   1.000
_cell.angle_alpha   90.00
_cell.angle_beta   90.00
_cell.angle_gamma   90.00
#
_symmetry.space_group_name_H-M   'P 1'
#
loop_
_entity.id
_entity.type
_entity.pdbx_description
1 polymer ?
#
loop_
_entity_poly.entity_id
_entity_poly.type
_entity_poly.pdbx_seq_one_letter_code
_entity_poly.pdbx_strand_id
1 'polypeptide(L)' 'AAKNYPLHVVVRNIEMIHHADLQSKGIGYGPMKEGDILRELIFKLMH' A
#
# COMPACT_ATOMS: atom_id res chain seq x y z
N ALA A 1 -5.19 -18.17 -5.55
CA ALA A 1 -4.63 -17.16 -4.62
C ALA A 1 -4.82 -17.55 -3.16
N ALA A 2 -6.05 -17.72 -2.66
CA ALA A 2 -6.33 -17.97 -1.24
C ALA A 2 -5.65 -19.21 -0.62
N LYS A 3 -5.30 -20.24 -1.41
CA LYS A 3 -4.55 -21.42 -0.93
C LYS A 3 -3.05 -21.17 -0.70
N ASN A 4 -2.51 -20.10 -1.31
CA ASN A 4 -1.07 -19.83 -1.32
C ASN A 4 -0.70 -18.58 -0.50
N TYR A 5 -1.70 -17.81 -0.08
CA TYR A 5 -1.52 -16.58 0.68
C TYR A 5 -2.37 -16.64 1.96
N PRO A 6 -1.74 -16.65 3.14
CA PRO A 6 -2.46 -16.59 4.40
C PRO A 6 -3.33 -15.34 4.48
N LEU A 7 -4.53 -15.46 5.04
CA LEU A 7 -5.51 -14.37 5.10
C LEU A 7 -4.95 -13.10 5.77
N HIS A 8 -4.18 -13.25 6.85
CA HIS A 8 -3.59 -12.10 7.55
C HIS A 8 -2.61 -11.31 6.67
N VAL A 9 -1.87 -11.97 5.77
CA VAL A 9 -0.98 -11.29 4.81
C VAL A 9 -1.79 -10.52 3.78
N VAL A 10 -2.87 -11.13 3.27
CA VAL A 10 -3.75 -10.48 2.29
C VAL A 10 -4.40 -9.24 2.89
N VAL A 11 -4.95 -9.34 4.09
CA VAL A 11 -5.58 -8.21 4.80
C VAL A 11 -4.58 -7.08 5.03
N ARG A 12 -3.37 -7.39 5.52
CA ARG A 12 -2.28 -6.43 5.69
C ARG A 12 -1.93 -5.71 4.38
N ASN A 13 -1.80 -6.46 3.29
CA ASN A 13 -1.45 -5.88 2.00
C ASN A 13 -2.55 -4.97 1.45
N ILE A 14 -3.83 -5.33 1.67
CA ILE A 14 -4.97 -4.48 1.29
C ILE A 14 -4.94 -3.15 2.05
N GLU A 15 -4.63 -3.17 3.35
CA GLU A 15 -4.48 -1.96 4.16
C GLU A 15 -3.35 -1.05 3.63
N MET A 16 -2.20 -1.61 3.29
CA MET A 16 -1.09 -0.86 2.70
C MET A 16 -1.46 -0.20 1.36
N ILE A 17 -2.19 -0.94 0.49
CA ILE A 17 -2.68 -0.42 -0.78
C ILE A 17 -3.69 0.72 -0.54
N HIS A 18 -4.58 0.57 0.45
CA HIS A 18 -5.55 1.61 0.79
C HIS A 18 -4.88 2.91 1.25
N HIS A 19 -3.84 2.83 2.09
CA HIS A 19 -3.07 4.02 2.48
C HIS A 19 -2.38 4.69 1.30
N ALA A 20 -1.78 3.93 0.40
CA ALA A 20 -1.15 4.48 -0.80
C ALA A 20 -2.18 5.14 -1.75
N ASP A 21 -3.38 4.59 -1.85
CA ASP A 21 -4.50 5.17 -2.61
C ASP A 21 -5.00 6.49 -2.00
N LEU A 22 -5.11 6.58 -0.68
CA LEU A 22 -5.43 7.85 0.00
C LEU A 22 -4.33 8.90 -0.22
N GLN A 23 -3.06 8.48 -0.15
CA GLN A 23 -1.90 9.34 -0.40
C GLN A 23 -1.88 9.87 -1.83
N SER A 24 -2.09 9.02 -2.85
CA SER A 24 -2.08 9.44 -4.25
C SER A 24 -3.21 10.42 -4.57
N LYS A 25 -4.33 10.33 -3.85
CA LYS A 25 -5.46 11.27 -3.90
C LYS A 25 -5.26 12.54 -3.05
N GLY A 26 -4.19 12.63 -2.28
CA GLY A 26 -3.90 13.77 -1.38
C GLY A 26 -4.84 13.86 -0.17
N ILE A 27 -5.48 12.77 0.23
CA ILE A 27 -6.46 12.76 1.34
C ILE A 27 -5.72 12.51 2.66
N GLY A 28 -5.59 13.54 3.49
CA GLY A 28 -4.98 13.40 4.82
C GLY A 28 -3.45 13.26 4.84
N TYR A 29 -2.80 13.46 3.68
CA TYR A 29 -1.34 13.41 3.52
C TYR A 29 -0.82 14.67 2.83
N GLY A 30 0.43 15.02 3.10
CA GLY A 30 1.10 16.14 2.43
C GLY A 30 1.38 15.86 0.95
N PRO A 31 1.68 16.89 0.15
CA PRO A 31 1.99 16.73 -1.27
C PRO A 31 3.22 15.82 -1.44
N MET A 32 3.03 14.72 -2.16
CA MET A 32 4.07 13.73 -2.45
C MET A 32 3.96 13.31 -3.91
N LYS A 33 5.08 13.03 -4.57
CA LYS A 33 5.05 12.58 -5.96
C LYS A 33 4.55 11.14 -6.01
N GLU A 34 3.74 10.81 -7.01
CA GLU A 34 3.20 9.46 -7.20
C GLU A 34 4.29 8.37 -7.25
N GLY A 35 5.43 8.67 -7.89
CA GLY A 35 6.57 7.74 -7.95
C GLY A 35 7.17 7.43 -6.57
N ASP A 36 7.17 8.40 -5.65
CA ASP A 36 7.66 8.20 -4.30
C ASP A 36 6.67 7.36 -3.48
N ILE A 37 5.37 7.59 -3.65
CA ILE A 37 4.28 6.80 -3.02
C ILE A 37 4.38 5.33 -3.47
N LEU A 38 4.56 5.08 -4.77
CA LEU A 38 4.73 3.74 -5.31
C LEU A 38 5.98 3.05 -4.75
N ARG A 39 7.11 3.76 -4.69
CA ARG A 39 8.36 3.24 -4.12
C ARG A 39 8.16 2.81 -2.67
N GLU A 40 7.48 3.62 -1.86
CA GLU A 40 7.18 3.32 -0.46
C GLU A 40 6.24 2.11 -0.33
N LEU A 41 5.19 2.02 -1.15
CA LEU A 41 4.27 0.88 -1.16
C LEU A 41 5.00 -0.42 -1.49
N ILE A 42 5.86 -0.43 -2.51
CA ILE A 42 6.64 -1.61 -2.89
C ILE A 42 7.54 -2.04 -1.73
N PHE A 43 8.23 -1.08 -1.09
CA PHE A 43 9.07 -1.39 0.07
C PHE A 43 8.25 -2.05 1.19
N LYS A 44 7.08 -1.49 1.55
CA LYS A 44 6.19 -2.05 2.58
C LYS A 44 5.62 -3.43 2.23
N LEU A 45 5.36 -3.71 0.97
CA LEU A 45 4.84 -5.01 0.52
C LEU A 45 5.92 -6.11 0.53
N MET A 46 7.19 -5.74 0.34
CA MET A 46 8.31 -6.68 0.28
C MET A 46 8.98 -6.95 1.64
N HIS A 47 8.69 -6.14 2.66
CA HIS A 47 9.21 -6.28 4.03
C HIS A 47 8.09 -6.66 5.03
#